data_AF-A0A1S2T3U8-F1
#
_entry.id   AF-A0A1S2T3U8-F1
#
_cell.length_a   1.000
_cell.length_b   1.000
_cell.length_c   1.000
_cell.angle_alpha   90.00
_cell.angle_beta   90.00
_cell.angle_gamma   90.00
#
_symmetry.space_group_name_H-M   'P 1'
#
loop_
_entity.id
_entity.type
_entity.pdbx_description
1 polymer ?
#
loop_
_entity_poly.entity_id
_entity_poly.type
_entity_poly.pdbx_seq_one_letter_code
_entity_poly.pdbx_strand_id
1 'polypeptide(L)'
;MSIAAILFSGTAFSQAESGSEQLRQFVRNSKTAEGDFVQQQLRAPKANEPQDKGLKVVRQTQGHFVFQRPGRFVWDTQKPYEQKLIANGNQLILWDKDLNQATFRPAGQALASTPAAILFGESSLDQHFDLIEGEERLGMKWVALVPKSDPNAKKKDDLPYTKISIGMVNGLPKALELMDGLGSVVLVTLDKIQLNVNLPANRFNFTPPAGAEVLRLN
;
A
#
# COMPACT_ATOMS: atom_id res chain seq x y z
N MET A 1 57.07 -38.76 3.26
CA MET A 1 56.23 -37.84 2.46
C MET A 1 54.85 -37.82 3.09
N SER A 2 54.50 -36.74 3.80
CA SER A 2 53.16 -36.55 4.37
C SER A 2 52.42 -35.52 3.54
N ILE A 3 51.28 -35.91 2.96
CA ILE A 3 50.40 -35.02 2.20
C ILE A 3 49.44 -34.40 3.21
N ALA A 4 49.55 -33.09 3.41
CA ALA A 4 48.60 -32.31 4.19
C ALA A 4 47.39 -31.97 3.31
N ALA A 5 46.21 -32.45 3.69
CA ALA A 5 44.95 -32.08 3.04
C ALA A 5 44.43 -30.77 3.63
N ILE A 6 44.36 -29.71 2.81
CA ILE A 6 43.78 -28.42 3.18
C ILE A 6 42.29 -28.47 2.83
N LEU A 7 41.43 -28.46 3.85
CA LEU A 7 39.98 -28.35 3.70
C LEU A 7 39.61 -26.87 3.50
N PHE A 8 39.21 -26.51 2.28
CA PHE A 8 38.55 -25.23 2.00
C PHE A 8 37.12 -25.26 2.54
N SER A 9 36.87 -24.52 3.62
CA SER A 9 35.51 -24.24 4.09
C SER A 9 34.90 -23.17 3.21
N GLY A 10 34.03 -23.55 2.28
CA GLY A 10 33.25 -22.61 1.47
C GLY A 10 32.20 -21.91 2.34
N THR A 11 32.42 -20.64 2.66
CA THR A 11 31.35 -19.79 3.19
C THR A 11 30.35 -19.52 2.07
N ALA A 12 29.20 -20.20 2.13
CA ALA A 12 28.07 -19.86 1.29
C ALA A 12 27.58 -18.45 1.70
N PHE A 13 27.85 -17.45 0.88
CA PHE A 13 27.19 -16.16 1.00
C PHE A 13 25.72 -16.37 0.64
N SER A 14 24.85 -16.44 1.64
CA SER A 14 23.41 -16.31 1.43
C SER A 14 23.18 -14.89 0.92
N GLN A 15 22.95 -14.73 -0.38
CA GLN A 15 22.49 -13.44 -0.91
C GLN A 15 21.18 -13.11 -0.22
N ALA A 16 21.12 -11.95 0.44
CA ALA A 16 19.92 -11.49 1.09
C ALA A 16 18.86 -11.20 0.01
N GLU A 17 17.70 -11.83 0.11
CA GLU A 17 16.57 -11.74 -0.83
C GLU A 17 16.29 -10.28 -1.26
N SER A 18 16.09 -10.05 -2.56
CA SER A 18 15.87 -8.70 -3.10
C SER A 18 14.57 -8.07 -2.61
N GLY A 19 14.39 -6.75 -2.81
CA GLY A 19 13.14 -6.10 -2.43
C GLY A 19 11.96 -6.65 -3.24
N SER A 20 12.14 -6.85 -4.55
CA SER A 20 11.05 -7.34 -5.40
C SER A 20 10.71 -8.80 -5.12
N GLU A 21 11.68 -9.65 -4.78
CA GLU A 21 11.45 -11.02 -4.35
C GLU A 21 10.62 -11.05 -3.06
N GLN A 22 11.02 -10.27 -2.04
CA GLN A 22 10.25 -10.12 -0.80
C GLN A 22 8.81 -9.67 -1.06
N LEU A 23 8.63 -8.65 -1.92
CA LEU A 23 7.30 -8.14 -2.26
C LEU A 23 6.45 -9.19 -2.96
N ARG A 24 7.02 -9.93 -3.92
CA ARG A 24 6.35 -11.03 -4.60
C ARG A 24 5.95 -12.14 -3.62
N GLN A 25 6.83 -12.50 -2.70
CA GLN A 25 6.53 -13.49 -1.66
C GLN A 25 5.38 -13.02 -0.75
N PHE A 26 5.42 -11.76 -0.29
CA PHE A 26 4.34 -11.17 0.50
C PHE A 26 2.99 -11.26 -0.21
N VAL A 27 2.93 -10.83 -1.48
CA VAL A 27 1.68 -10.84 -2.26
C VAL A 27 1.15 -12.26 -2.46
N ARG A 28 2.03 -13.23 -2.73
CA ARG A 28 1.65 -14.65 -2.93
C ARG A 28 1.19 -15.33 -1.65
N ASN A 29 1.87 -15.08 -0.53
CA ASN A 29 1.73 -15.88 0.69
C ASN A 29 0.79 -15.27 1.74
N SER A 30 0.38 -14.01 1.57
CA SER A 30 -0.56 -13.34 2.46
C SER A 30 -1.99 -13.45 1.92
N LYS A 31 -2.79 -14.35 2.51
CA LYS A 31 -4.24 -14.42 2.20
C LYS A 31 -5.02 -13.37 2.98
N THR A 32 -4.63 -13.17 4.23
CA THR A 32 -5.15 -12.12 5.10
C THR A 32 -3.97 -11.41 5.75
N ALA A 33 -4.16 -10.15 6.14
CA ALA A 33 -3.31 -9.53 7.12
C ALA A 33 -4.03 -8.36 7.80
N GLU A 34 -3.49 -7.95 8.94
CA GLU A 34 -3.87 -6.72 9.62
C GLU A 34 -2.63 -6.00 10.15
N GLY A 35 -2.77 -4.73 10.47
CA GLY A 35 -1.69 -3.93 11.02
C GLY A 35 -2.09 -2.47 11.18
N ASP A 36 -1.16 -1.67 11.70
CA ASP A 36 -1.34 -0.25 11.91
C ASP A 36 -0.69 0.53 10.75
N PHE A 37 -1.23 1.71 10.45
CA PHE A 37 -0.64 2.63 9.49
C PHE A 37 -0.54 4.05 10.03
N VAL A 38 0.48 4.76 9.54
CA VAL A 38 0.56 6.23 9.57
C VAL A 38 0.72 6.69 8.14
N GLN A 39 -0.16 7.58 7.69
CA GLN A 39 -0.12 8.18 6.37
C GLN A 39 0.19 9.67 6.51
N GLN A 40 1.17 10.14 5.76
CA GLN A 40 1.57 11.54 5.67
C GLN A 40 1.44 12.00 4.23
N GLN A 41 0.73 13.10 4.02
CA GLN A 41 0.73 13.82 2.76
C GLN A 41 1.75 14.95 2.87
N LEU A 42 2.68 14.99 1.92
CA LEU A 42 3.76 15.95 1.84
C LEU A 42 3.70 16.73 0.52
N ARG A 43 4.26 17.93 0.52
CA ARG A 43 4.47 18.73 -0.71
C ARG A 43 5.73 19.56 -0.62
N ALA A 44 6.21 20.02 -1.77
CA ALA A 44 7.24 21.05 -1.82
C ALA A 44 6.78 22.33 -1.09
N PRO A 45 7.68 23.06 -0.42
CA PRO A 45 7.36 24.37 0.17
C PRO A 45 6.93 25.36 -0.92
N LYS A 46 5.93 26.20 -0.61
CA LYS A 46 5.51 27.29 -1.51
C LYS A 46 6.54 28.41 -1.50
N ALA A 47 6.54 29.28 -2.51
CA ALA A 47 7.48 30.40 -2.63
C ALA A 47 7.54 31.32 -1.38
N ASN A 48 6.47 31.37 -0.59
CA ASN A 48 6.38 32.14 0.65
C ASN A 48 6.70 31.33 1.93
N GLU A 49 7.14 30.09 1.82
CA GLU A 49 7.54 29.23 2.93
C GLU A 49 9.06 29.01 2.95
N PRO A 50 9.67 28.76 4.13
CA PRO A 50 11.10 28.43 4.22
C PRO A 50 11.45 27.22 3.34
N GLN A 51 12.36 27.43 2.39
CA GLN A 51 12.77 26.43 1.38
C GLN A 51 13.84 25.45 1.89
N ASP A 52 14.44 25.75 3.05
CA ASP A 52 15.54 25.01 3.67
C ASP A 52 15.10 23.66 4.26
N LYS A 53 13.80 23.41 4.43
CA LYS A 53 13.28 22.23 5.17
C LYS A 53 12.79 21.06 4.32
N GLY A 54 13.06 21.04 3.01
CA GLY A 54 12.63 19.94 2.13
C GLY A 54 11.11 19.80 2.07
N LEU A 55 10.59 18.57 1.88
CA LEU A 55 9.15 18.32 1.82
C LEU A 55 8.45 18.63 3.15
N LYS A 56 7.33 19.34 3.09
CA LYS A 56 6.51 19.70 4.26
C LYS A 56 5.31 18.77 4.39
N VAL A 57 5.11 18.21 5.58
CA VAL A 57 3.89 17.47 5.92
C VAL A 57 2.70 18.43 5.98
N VAL A 58 1.68 18.19 5.16
CA VAL A 58 0.44 18.98 5.11
C VAL A 58 -0.72 18.32 5.83
N ARG A 59 -0.72 16.98 5.88
CA ARG A 59 -1.75 16.21 6.56
C ARG A 59 -1.13 14.91 7.06
N GLN A 60 -1.53 14.48 8.24
CA GLN A 60 -1.19 13.18 8.79
C GLN A 60 -2.47 12.49 9.25
N THR A 61 -2.61 11.22 8.90
CA THR A 61 -3.66 10.33 9.40
C THR A 61 -3.04 9.06 9.92
N GLN A 62 -3.73 8.39 10.82
CA GLN A 62 -3.29 7.10 11.35
C GLN A 62 -4.49 6.23 11.67
N GLY A 63 -4.25 4.93 11.68
CA GLY A 63 -5.33 3.99 11.90
C GLY A 63 -4.87 2.56 11.74
N HIS A 64 -5.85 1.71 11.44
CA HIS A 64 -5.67 0.28 11.35
C HIS A 64 -6.15 -0.21 9.99
N PHE A 65 -5.49 -1.22 9.45
CA PHE A 65 -5.90 -1.87 8.21
C PHE A 65 -6.10 -3.35 8.42
N VAL A 66 -7.03 -3.91 7.65
CA VAL A 66 -7.21 -5.35 7.51
C VAL A 66 -7.54 -5.67 6.07
N PHE A 67 -7.01 -6.76 5.53
CA PHE A 67 -7.37 -7.22 4.20
C PHE A 67 -7.53 -8.74 4.12
N GLN A 68 -8.27 -9.15 3.12
CA GLN A 68 -8.44 -10.52 2.70
C GLN A 68 -8.44 -10.57 1.17
N ARG A 69 -7.47 -11.27 0.59
CA ARG A 69 -7.43 -11.47 -0.85
C ARG A 69 -8.51 -12.48 -1.30
N PRO A 70 -9.07 -12.32 -2.50
CA PRO A 70 -8.92 -11.16 -3.39
C PRO A 70 -9.85 -9.99 -2.99
N GLY A 71 -9.41 -8.75 -3.24
CA GLY A 71 -10.29 -7.58 -3.35
C GLY A 71 -11.05 -7.11 -2.11
N ARG A 72 -10.78 -7.63 -0.91
CA ARG A 72 -11.41 -7.18 0.34
C ARG A 72 -10.43 -6.50 1.26
N PHE A 73 -10.76 -5.30 1.72
CA PHE A 73 -9.98 -4.61 2.73
C PHE A 73 -10.84 -3.62 3.54
N VAL A 74 -10.35 -3.25 4.71
CA VAL A 74 -10.80 -2.09 5.49
C VAL A 74 -9.58 -1.26 5.83
N TRP A 75 -9.62 0.01 5.49
CA TRP A 75 -8.67 1.03 5.89
C TRP A 75 -9.39 1.97 6.86
N ASP A 76 -9.15 1.77 8.14
CA ASP A 76 -9.85 2.42 9.24
C ASP A 76 -9.00 3.56 9.80
N THR A 77 -9.23 4.77 9.29
CA THR A 77 -8.59 5.99 9.80
C THR A 77 -9.25 6.39 11.11
N GLN A 78 -8.47 6.41 12.18
CA GLN A 78 -8.94 6.70 13.54
C GLN A 78 -8.61 8.14 13.96
N LYS A 79 -7.60 8.76 13.34
CA LYS A 79 -7.19 10.14 13.66
C LYS A 79 -6.76 10.90 12.39
N PRO A 80 -6.93 12.24 12.36
CA PRO A 80 -7.66 13.05 13.34
C PRO A 80 -9.18 12.98 13.19
N TYR A 81 -9.66 12.54 12.02
CA TYR A 81 -11.08 12.39 11.69
C TYR A 81 -11.37 10.93 11.38
N GLU A 82 -12.48 10.41 11.88
CA GLU A 82 -12.82 8.99 11.75
C GLU A 82 -13.41 8.71 10.37
N GLN A 83 -12.65 7.99 9.54
CA GLN A 83 -13.05 7.61 8.19
C GLN A 83 -12.75 6.13 7.95
N LYS A 84 -13.67 5.39 7.35
CA LYS A 84 -13.44 4.01 6.93
C LYS A 84 -13.57 3.89 5.42
N LEU A 85 -12.54 3.33 4.80
CA LEU A 85 -12.59 2.90 3.42
C LEU A 85 -12.67 1.38 3.37
N ILE A 86 -13.76 0.85 2.83
CA ILE A 86 -14.06 -0.59 2.84
C ILE A 86 -14.23 -1.07 1.41
N ALA A 87 -13.45 -2.06 1.00
CA ALA A 87 -13.72 -2.85 -0.19
C ALA A 87 -14.28 -4.21 0.23
N ASN A 88 -15.44 -4.58 -0.29
CA ASN A 88 -16.10 -5.84 0.06
C ASN A 88 -16.03 -6.91 -1.06
N GLY A 89 -15.23 -6.66 -2.10
CA GLY A 89 -15.11 -7.51 -3.29
C GLY A 89 -15.98 -7.07 -4.48
N ASN A 90 -17.05 -6.31 -4.23
CA ASN A 90 -17.98 -5.84 -5.27
C ASN A 90 -17.95 -4.31 -5.43
N GLN A 91 -17.85 -3.60 -4.31
CA GLN A 91 -17.90 -2.14 -4.26
C GLN A 91 -16.91 -1.58 -3.24
N LEU A 92 -16.54 -0.32 -3.43
CA LEU A 92 -15.81 0.50 -2.48
C LEU A 92 -16.81 1.39 -1.72
N ILE A 93 -16.66 1.42 -0.41
CA ILE A 93 -17.52 2.18 0.51
C ILE A 93 -16.60 3.13 1.27
N LEU A 94 -16.85 4.43 1.15
CA LEU A 94 -16.24 5.44 2.00
C LEU A 94 -17.27 5.89 3.04
N TRP A 95 -16.99 5.59 4.29
CA TRP A 95 -17.74 6.09 5.45
C TRP A 95 -16.97 7.24 6.07
N ASP A 96 -17.62 8.40 6.16
CA ASP A 96 -17.16 9.55 6.91
C ASP A 96 -18.06 9.73 8.13
N LYS A 97 -17.50 9.51 9.33
CA LYS A 97 -18.28 9.54 10.58
C LYS A 97 -18.73 10.96 10.92
N ASP A 98 -17.88 11.95 10.67
CA ASP A 98 -18.12 13.34 11.06
C ASP A 98 -19.19 13.97 10.17
N LEU A 99 -19.20 13.60 8.89
CA LEU A 99 -20.27 13.98 7.96
C LEU A 99 -21.51 13.09 8.08
N ASN A 100 -21.45 11.99 8.84
CA ASN A 100 -22.49 10.98 8.92
C ASN A 100 -22.93 10.50 7.52
N GLN A 101 -21.97 10.26 6.63
CA GLN A 101 -22.20 10.01 5.21
C GLN A 101 -21.48 8.74 4.72
N ALA A 102 -22.20 7.88 4.00
CA ALA A 102 -21.68 6.71 3.32
C ALA A 102 -21.74 6.89 1.80
N THR A 103 -20.60 6.80 1.14
CA THR A 103 -20.47 6.89 -0.33
C THR A 103 -20.09 5.54 -0.91
N PHE A 104 -20.90 5.03 -1.84
CA PHE A 104 -20.73 3.74 -2.49
C PHE A 104 -20.28 3.96 -3.94
N ARG A 105 -19.27 3.20 -4.38
CA ARG A 105 -18.72 3.23 -5.75
C ARG A 105 -18.43 1.80 -6.24
N PRO A 106 -18.61 1.48 -7.52
CA PRO A 106 -18.12 0.22 -8.09
C PRO A 106 -16.61 0.05 -7.84
N ALA A 107 -16.18 -1.18 -7.51
CA ALA A 107 -14.80 -1.44 -7.14
C ALA A 107 -13.79 -1.09 -8.25
N GLY A 108 -14.15 -1.31 -9.53
CA GLY A 108 -13.23 -1.16 -10.66
C GLY A 108 -12.51 0.20 -10.74
N GLN A 109 -13.26 1.32 -10.79
CA GLN A 109 -12.67 2.66 -10.93
C GLN A 109 -12.05 3.18 -9.62
N ALA A 110 -12.52 2.70 -8.47
CA ALA A 110 -12.19 3.27 -7.19
C ALA A 110 -10.96 2.61 -6.53
N LEU A 111 -10.70 1.33 -6.82
CA LEU A 111 -9.54 0.59 -6.33
C LEU A 111 -8.21 1.18 -6.84
N ALA A 112 -8.14 1.62 -8.09
CA ALA A 112 -6.91 2.16 -8.68
C ALA A 112 -6.35 3.41 -7.95
N SER A 113 -7.17 4.08 -7.15
CA SER A 113 -6.84 5.41 -6.60
C SER A 113 -6.25 5.41 -5.18
N THR A 114 -6.14 4.25 -4.51
CA THR A 114 -5.78 4.23 -3.07
C THR A 114 -4.49 3.45 -2.78
N PRO A 115 -3.61 3.94 -1.86
CA PRO A 115 -2.40 3.23 -1.45
C PRO A 115 -2.66 1.80 -0.96
N ALA A 116 -3.77 1.60 -0.24
CA ALA A 116 -4.17 0.31 0.29
C ALA A 116 -4.50 -0.71 -0.81
N ALA A 117 -5.18 -0.28 -1.87
CA ALA A 117 -5.55 -1.16 -2.97
C ALA A 117 -4.34 -1.64 -3.77
N ILE A 118 -3.30 -0.81 -3.93
CA ILE A 118 -2.04 -1.23 -4.57
C ILE A 118 -1.39 -2.39 -3.81
N LEU A 119 -1.38 -2.35 -2.48
CA LEU A 119 -0.81 -3.45 -1.69
C LEU A 119 -1.71 -4.67 -1.58
N PHE A 120 -3.03 -4.46 -1.43
CA PHE A 120 -3.93 -5.50 -0.90
C PHE A 120 -5.03 -5.93 -1.87
N GLY A 121 -5.23 -5.19 -2.97
CA GLY A 121 -6.29 -5.46 -3.94
C GLY A 121 -5.97 -6.63 -4.86
N GLU A 122 -4.72 -6.72 -5.32
CA GLU A 122 -4.33 -7.68 -6.36
C GLU A 122 -3.53 -8.86 -5.79
N SER A 123 -3.81 -10.05 -6.35
CA SER A 123 -3.01 -11.26 -6.13
C SER A 123 -1.79 -11.34 -7.06
N SER A 124 -1.71 -10.46 -8.06
CA SER A 124 -0.74 -10.55 -9.16
C SER A 124 -0.23 -9.17 -9.58
N LEU A 125 0.60 -8.53 -8.73
CA LEU A 125 1.27 -7.27 -9.07
C LEU A 125 2.01 -7.34 -10.41
N ASP A 126 2.64 -8.48 -10.72
CA ASP A 126 3.40 -8.69 -11.96
C ASP A 126 2.58 -8.64 -13.24
N GLN A 127 1.25 -8.77 -13.17
CA GLN A 127 0.40 -8.62 -14.35
C GLN A 127 0.25 -7.14 -14.73
N HIS A 128 0.30 -6.25 -13.74
CA HIS A 128 -0.01 -4.84 -13.92
C HIS A 128 1.24 -3.94 -13.82
N PHE A 129 2.30 -4.41 -13.18
CA PHE A 129 3.50 -3.63 -12.92
C PHE A 129 4.77 -4.41 -13.25
N ASP A 130 5.77 -3.69 -13.77
CA ASP A 130 7.17 -4.08 -13.70
C ASP A 130 7.72 -3.66 -12.34
N LEU A 131 8.35 -4.61 -11.64
CA LEU A 131 8.99 -4.38 -10.35
C LEU A 131 10.48 -4.09 -10.57
N ILE A 132 10.90 -2.87 -10.25
CA ILE A 132 12.28 -2.42 -10.44
C ILE A 132 12.91 -2.23 -9.06
N GLU A 133 14.08 -2.85 -8.83
CA GLU A 133 14.84 -2.65 -7.60
C GLU A 133 15.27 -1.18 -7.49
N GLY A 134 14.99 -0.59 -6.34
CA GLY A 134 15.45 0.74 -5.96
C GLY A 134 16.60 0.69 -4.98
N GLU A 135 17.07 1.88 -4.59
CA GLU A 135 18.11 2.01 -3.57
C GLU A 135 17.61 1.58 -2.19
N GLU A 136 18.49 0.94 -1.42
CA GLU A 136 18.24 0.70 -0.01
C GLU A 136 18.37 2.02 0.76
N ARG A 137 17.30 2.42 1.45
CA ARG A 137 17.29 3.64 2.28
C ARG A 137 16.45 3.42 3.51
N LEU A 138 16.89 4.02 4.63
CA LEU A 138 16.24 3.89 5.94
C LEU A 138 16.07 2.41 6.37
N GLY A 139 17.03 1.55 5.99
CA GLY A 139 17.00 0.11 6.29
C GLY A 139 15.93 -0.69 5.53
N MET A 140 15.38 -0.13 4.45
CA MET A 140 14.36 -0.77 3.62
C MET A 140 14.89 -1.00 2.20
N LYS A 141 14.63 -2.19 1.65
CA LYS A 141 14.86 -2.49 0.23
C LYS A 141 13.67 -1.96 -0.57
N TRP A 142 13.87 -0.89 -1.33
CA TRP A 142 12.78 -0.26 -2.07
C TRP A 142 12.56 -0.92 -3.42
N VAL A 143 11.29 -1.02 -3.81
CA VAL A 143 10.85 -1.55 -5.10
C VAL A 143 9.95 -0.52 -5.76
N ALA A 144 10.31 -0.06 -6.95
CA ALA A 144 9.46 0.78 -7.76
C ALA A 144 8.47 -0.08 -8.56
N LEU A 145 7.21 0.33 -8.58
CA LEU A 145 6.13 -0.30 -9.35
C LEU A 145 5.87 0.57 -10.58
N VAL A 146 6.30 0.10 -11.75
CA VAL A 146 6.10 0.79 -13.02
C VAL A 146 4.93 0.16 -13.75
N PRO A 147 3.81 0.87 -13.98
CA PRO A 147 2.66 0.31 -14.69
C PRO A 147 3.07 -0.22 -16.07
N LYS A 148 2.69 -1.46 -16.36
CA LYS A 148 2.82 -2.01 -17.71
C LYS A 148 1.87 -1.26 -18.63
N SER A 149 2.35 -0.96 -19.84
CA SER A 149 1.48 -0.42 -20.88
C SER A 149 0.53 -1.54 -21.30
N ASP A 150 -0.74 -1.47 -20.91
CA ASP A 150 -1.76 -2.36 -21.44
C ASP A 150 -2.23 -1.81 -22.80
N PRO A 151 -1.98 -2.52 -23.93
CA PRO A 151 -2.42 -2.09 -25.25
C PRO A 151 -3.95 -2.04 -25.41
N ASN A 152 -4.71 -2.61 -24.48
CA ASN A 152 -6.18 -2.55 -24.44
C ASN A 152 -6.72 -1.62 -23.33
N ALA A 153 -5.86 -1.07 -22.46
CA ALA A 153 -6.30 -0.13 -21.43
C ALA A 153 -6.78 1.14 -22.11
N LYS A 154 -8.08 1.42 -21.98
CA LYS A 154 -8.71 2.55 -22.65
C LYS A 154 -8.17 3.91 -22.22
N LYS A 155 -7.36 4.01 -21.16
CA LYS A 155 -6.59 5.21 -20.83
C LYS A 155 -5.32 4.84 -20.06
N LYS A 156 -4.22 5.53 -20.37
CA LYS A 156 -2.96 5.54 -19.60
C LYS A 156 -3.08 6.42 -18.33
N ASP A 157 -4.25 7.03 -18.11
CA ASP A 157 -4.49 8.20 -17.23
C ASP A 157 -5.23 7.89 -15.91
N ASP A 158 -5.53 6.64 -15.58
CA ASP A 158 -6.42 6.33 -14.45
C ASP A 158 -5.71 6.28 -13.08
N LEU A 159 -4.36 6.21 -13.04
CA LEU A 159 -3.62 6.33 -11.78
C LEU A 159 -3.31 7.81 -11.50
N PRO A 160 -3.70 8.36 -10.33
CA PRO A 160 -3.36 9.74 -9.98
C PRO A 160 -1.87 9.92 -9.64
N TYR A 161 -1.06 8.86 -9.73
CA TYR A 161 0.34 8.82 -9.31
C TYR A 161 1.27 8.53 -10.50
N THR A 162 2.37 9.28 -10.57
CA THR A 162 3.44 9.10 -11.55
C THR A 162 4.52 8.15 -11.08
N LYS A 163 4.66 7.96 -9.76
CA LYS A 163 5.60 7.01 -9.15
C LYS A 163 4.97 6.33 -7.95
N ILE A 164 5.17 5.02 -7.84
CA ILE A 164 4.79 4.20 -6.71
C ILE A 164 6.02 3.40 -6.28
N SER A 165 6.33 3.36 -5.00
CA SER A 165 7.42 2.56 -4.46
C SER A 165 7.07 1.94 -3.11
N ILE A 166 7.53 0.72 -2.86
CA ILE A 166 7.29 -0.03 -1.62
C ILE A 166 8.63 -0.37 -0.98
N GLY A 167 8.81 0.00 0.29
CA GLY A 167 9.97 -0.37 1.09
C GLY A 167 9.72 -1.68 1.83
N MET A 168 10.58 -2.67 1.60
CA MET A 168 10.49 -4.01 2.19
C MET A 168 11.54 -4.21 3.30
N VAL A 169 11.15 -4.88 4.37
CA VAL A 169 12.02 -5.32 5.47
C VAL A 169 11.62 -6.73 5.88
N ASN A 170 12.55 -7.68 5.87
CA ASN A 170 12.35 -9.06 6.33
C ASN A 170 11.08 -9.72 5.74
N GLY A 171 10.80 -9.51 4.45
CA GLY A 171 9.66 -10.08 3.75
C GLY A 171 8.33 -9.34 3.96
N LEU A 172 8.31 -8.22 4.68
CA LEU A 172 7.10 -7.44 4.96
C LEU A 172 7.20 -6.02 4.40
N PRO A 173 6.10 -5.46 3.87
CA PRO A 173 6.07 -4.05 3.47
C PRO A 173 6.12 -3.18 4.72
N LYS A 174 7.08 -2.25 4.77
CA LYS A 174 7.24 -1.30 5.88
C LYS A 174 6.81 0.11 5.50
N ALA A 175 6.95 0.48 4.23
CA ALA A 175 6.54 1.78 3.74
C ALA A 175 6.04 1.72 2.29
N LEU A 176 5.20 2.69 1.93
CA LEU A 176 4.81 3.01 0.57
C LEU A 176 5.05 4.49 0.34
N GLU A 177 5.54 4.83 -0.84
CA GLU A 177 5.70 6.19 -1.32
C GLU A 177 4.98 6.33 -2.66
N LEU A 178 4.03 7.27 -2.74
CA LEU A 178 3.29 7.59 -3.95
C LEU A 178 3.51 9.05 -4.29
N MET A 179 3.91 9.35 -5.51
CA MET A 179 4.13 10.72 -5.99
C MET A 179 3.13 11.03 -7.11
N ASP A 180 2.46 12.17 -7.03
CA ASP A 180 1.59 12.65 -8.11
C ASP A 180 2.36 13.50 -9.14
N GLY A 181 1.69 13.88 -10.24
CA GLY A 181 2.30 14.71 -11.29
C GLY A 181 2.59 16.16 -10.89
N LEU A 182 2.11 16.59 -9.72
CA LEU A 182 2.30 17.94 -9.18
C LEU A 182 3.39 17.99 -8.11
N GLY A 183 4.01 16.84 -7.79
CA GLY A 183 5.06 16.72 -6.78
C GLY A 183 4.55 16.58 -5.35
N SER A 184 3.25 16.32 -5.13
CA SER A 184 2.77 15.87 -3.83
C SER A 184 3.20 14.42 -3.61
N VAL A 185 3.59 14.12 -2.37
CA VAL A 185 3.99 12.78 -1.96
C VAL A 185 3.05 12.28 -0.88
N VAL A 186 2.58 11.05 -1.01
CA VAL A 186 1.91 10.31 0.05
C VAL A 186 2.88 9.25 0.55
N LEU A 187 3.30 9.37 1.81
CA LEU A 187 4.10 8.38 2.50
C LEU A 187 3.19 7.62 3.46
N VAL A 188 3.12 6.30 3.32
CA VAL A 188 2.41 5.41 4.24
C VAL A 188 3.43 4.53 4.93
N THR A 189 3.50 4.57 6.25
CA THR A 189 4.30 3.65 7.06
C THR A 189 3.40 2.61 7.70
N LEU A 190 3.80 1.35 7.63
CA LEU A 190 3.06 0.23 8.18
C LEU A 190 3.78 -0.32 9.41
N ASP A 191 3.01 -0.79 10.38
CA ASP A 191 3.57 -1.39 11.59
C ASP A 191 2.69 -2.53 12.12
N LYS A 192 3.27 -3.38 12.96
CA LYS A 192 2.59 -4.52 13.60
C LYS A 192 1.82 -5.41 12.63
N ILE A 193 2.40 -5.66 11.45
CA ILE A 193 1.76 -6.49 10.43
C ILE A 193 1.69 -7.94 10.91
N GLN A 194 0.49 -8.49 10.92
CA GLN A 194 0.21 -9.90 11.20
C GLN A 194 -0.38 -10.55 9.96
N LEU A 195 0.27 -11.57 9.43
CA LEU A 195 -0.19 -12.30 8.25
C LEU A 195 -1.08 -13.48 8.63
N ASN A 196 -1.95 -13.87 7.70
CA ASN A 196 -2.77 -15.08 7.76
C ASN A 196 -3.64 -15.17 9.03
N VAL A 197 -4.09 -14.00 9.51
CA VAL A 197 -5.04 -13.88 10.62
C VAL A 197 -6.40 -14.45 10.25
N ASN A 198 -7.07 -15.06 11.23
CA ASN A 198 -8.42 -15.58 11.06
C ASN A 198 -9.42 -14.42 11.18
N LEU A 199 -10.09 -14.07 10.08
CA LEU A 199 -11.03 -12.96 10.02
C LEU A 199 -12.47 -13.48 9.92
N PRO A 200 -13.42 -12.92 10.68
CA PRO A 200 -14.81 -13.29 10.54
C PRO A 200 -15.35 -12.79 9.19
N ALA A 201 -16.25 -13.56 8.57
CA ALA A 201 -16.76 -13.27 7.22
C ALA A 201 -17.46 -11.90 7.12
N ASN A 202 -18.01 -11.38 8.21
CA ASN A 202 -18.68 -10.09 8.27
C ASN A 202 -17.72 -8.90 8.40
N ARG A 203 -16.39 -9.11 8.46
CA ARG A 203 -15.41 -8.04 8.71
C ARG A 203 -15.41 -6.93 7.65
N PHE A 204 -15.82 -7.27 6.42
CA PHE A 204 -15.87 -6.36 5.27
C PHE A 204 -17.31 -5.89 4.95
N ASN A 205 -18.28 -6.27 5.77
CA ASN A 205 -19.65 -5.81 5.61
C ASN A 205 -19.83 -4.47 6.32
N PHE A 206 -20.52 -3.54 5.66
CA PHE A 206 -20.84 -2.25 6.23
C PHE A 206 -22.30 -1.90 5.97
N THR A 207 -22.98 -1.52 7.04
CA THR A 207 -24.34 -1.00 7.01
C THR A 207 -24.27 0.41 7.59
N PRO A 208 -24.63 1.46 6.81
CA PRO A 208 -24.68 2.82 7.32
C PRO A 208 -25.59 2.88 8.55
N PRO A 209 -25.22 3.62 9.62
CA PRO A 209 -26.07 3.77 10.79
C PRO A 209 -27.36 4.52 10.44
N ALA A 210 -28.37 4.40 11.31
CA ALA A 210 -29.63 5.10 11.12
C ALA A 210 -29.42 6.62 11.04
N GLY A 211 -30.06 7.27 10.06
CA GLY A 211 -29.92 8.71 9.83
C GLY A 211 -28.67 9.12 9.05
N ALA A 212 -27.82 8.19 8.63
CA ALA A 212 -26.70 8.48 7.74
C ALA A 212 -27.17 8.84 6.32
N GLU A 213 -26.52 9.83 5.71
CA GLU A 213 -26.68 10.11 4.29
C GLU A 213 -26.02 9.01 3.46
N VAL A 214 -26.69 8.57 2.38
CA VAL A 214 -26.20 7.52 1.51
C VAL A 214 -26.11 8.02 0.07
N LEU A 215 -24.88 8.15 -0.42
CA LEU A 215 -24.58 8.51 -1.81
C LEU A 215 -24.14 7.28 -2.60
N ARG A 216 -24.68 7.11 -3.81
CA ARG A 216 -24.28 6.06 -4.75
C ARG A 216 -23.79 6.72 -6.03
N LEU A 217 -22.53 6.50 -6.36
CA LEU A 217 -21.91 7.00 -7.58
C LEU A 217 -21.78 5.83 -8.56
N ASN A 218 -22.18 6.05 -9.81
CA ASN A 218 -22.18 5.06 -10.88
C ASN A 218 -20.96 5.23 -11.79
#